data_AF-A0A9X0BL32-F1
#
_entry.id   AF-A0A9X0BL32-F1
#
_cell.length_a   1.000
_cell.length_b   1.000
_cell.length_c   1.000
_cell.angle_alpha   90.00
_cell.angle_beta   90.00
_cell.angle_gamma   90.00
#
_symmetry.space_group_name_H-M   'P 1'
#
loop_
_entity.id
_entity.type
_entity.pdbx_description
1 polymer ?
#
loop_
_entity_poly.entity_id
_entity_poly.type
_entity_poly.pdbx_seq_one_letter_code
_entity_poly.pdbx_strand_id
1 'polypeptide(L)'
;MEDGLVDFLVMVRGCAVITLRILDIYQGSEMFDSLTSEAIYTRILPLLPLTTCCDAEMLDISILTLEGIQPLLVTGSDRITYQAILNIYRGLQHSARRGFIALSEIYNSWVRIGSQEFMEFLDPGNHVSRMLLLHFVAITVMMWPVFCILRPSMLETPMADLACRQWGVDIYQNLPSEMRELVEWQAGYIASGGDIANAIKTSNSVLEM
;
A
#
# COMPACT_ATOMS: atom_id res chain seq x y z
N MET A 1 4.12 -20.82 9.02
CA MET A 1 3.05 -20.62 8.02
C MET A 1 3.57 -19.49 7.17
N GLU A 2 3.74 -19.68 5.86
CA GLU A 2 4.26 -18.61 4.98
C GLU A 2 3.46 -17.33 5.20
N ASP A 3 4.16 -16.24 5.47
CA ASP A 3 3.61 -14.91 5.68
C ASP A 3 2.94 -14.51 4.36
N GLY A 4 1.61 -14.67 4.27
CA GLY A 4 0.83 -14.63 3.02
C GLY A 4 0.89 -13.32 2.21
N LEU A 5 1.80 -12.40 2.55
CA LEU A 5 2.14 -11.21 1.79
C LEU A 5 2.66 -11.56 0.40
N VAL A 6 3.58 -12.53 0.27
CA VAL A 6 4.12 -12.93 -1.04
C VAL A 6 2.99 -13.42 -1.94
N ASP A 7 2.14 -14.31 -1.42
CA ASP A 7 0.98 -14.81 -2.14
C ASP A 7 0.01 -13.69 -2.52
N PHE A 8 -0.26 -12.76 -1.60
CA PHE A 8 -1.08 -11.58 -1.86
C PHE A 8 -0.52 -10.73 -3.00
N LEU A 9 0.79 -10.43 -2.99
CA LEU A 9 1.44 -9.60 -3.99
C LEU A 9 1.47 -10.29 -5.36
N VAL A 10 1.75 -11.59 -5.39
CA VAL A 10 1.69 -12.41 -6.62
C VAL A 10 0.26 -12.45 -7.17
N MET A 11 -0.74 -12.66 -6.31
CA MET A 11 -2.15 -12.68 -6.69
C MET A 11 -2.58 -11.32 -7.29
N VAL A 12 -2.32 -10.21 -6.59
CA VAL A 12 -2.73 -8.88 -7.06
C VAL A 12 -2.04 -8.52 -8.37
N ARG A 13 -0.74 -8.83 -8.52
CA ARG A 13 -0.03 -8.66 -9.80
C ARG A 13 -0.66 -9.50 -10.90
N GLY A 14 -1.02 -10.76 -10.61
CA GLY A 14 -1.71 -11.64 -11.57
C GLY A 14 -3.05 -11.07 -12.03
N CYS A 15 -3.87 -10.56 -11.11
CA CYS A 15 -5.13 -9.88 -11.44
C CYS A 15 -4.90 -8.66 -12.35
N ALA A 16 -3.88 -7.85 -12.07
CA ALA A 16 -3.55 -6.69 -12.89
C ALA A 16 -3.11 -7.09 -14.30
N VAL A 17 -2.24 -8.10 -14.44
CA VAL A 17 -1.80 -8.64 -15.75
C VAL A 17 -2.99 -9.15 -16.56
N ILE A 18 -3.89 -9.94 -15.95
CA ILE A 18 -5.08 -10.47 -16.63
C ILE A 18 -6.01 -9.33 -17.05
N THR A 19 -6.24 -8.35 -16.18
CA THR A 19 -7.10 -7.19 -16.47
C THR A 19 -6.57 -6.40 -17.65
N LEU A 20 -5.27 -6.10 -17.68
CA LEU A 20 -4.63 -5.42 -18.79
C LEU A 20 -4.74 -6.24 -20.08
N ARG A 21 -4.61 -7.56 -20.01
CA ARG A 21 -4.76 -8.43 -21.18
C ARG A 21 -6.19 -8.46 -21.70
N ILE A 22 -7.20 -8.47 -20.83
CA ILE A 22 -8.61 -8.38 -21.22
C ILE A 22 -8.87 -7.05 -21.93
N LEU A 23 -8.44 -5.93 -21.34
CA LEU A 23 -8.62 -4.60 -21.95
C LEU A 23 -7.90 -4.46 -23.29
N ASP A 24 -6.72 -5.09 -23.44
CA ASP A 24 -5.97 -5.11 -24.68
C ASP A 24 -6.63 -5.95 -25.78
N ILE A 25 -7.20 -7.10 -25.44
CA ILE A 25 -7.90 -7.98 -26.41
C ILE A 25 -9.26 -7.40 -26.80
N TYR A 26 -9.99 -6.80 -25.85
CA TYR A 26 -11.38 -6.36 -26.01
C TYR A 26 -11.51 -4.83 -25.97
N GLN A 27 -10.59 -4.13 -26.65
CA GLN A 27 -10.60 -2.66 -26.73
C GLN A 27 -11.94 -2.13 -27.24
N GLY A 28 -12.55 -1.19 -26.50
CA GLY A 28 -13.84 -0.58 -26.84
C GLY A 28 -15.07 -1.46 -26.55
N SER A 29 -14.91 -2.55 -25.80
CA SER A 29 -16.04 -3.38 -25.37
C SER A 29 -16.72 -2.81 -24.12
N GLU A 30 -18.00 -2.43 -24.26
CA GLU A 30 -18.85 -1.99 -23.14
C GLU A 30 -18.90 -3.00 -21.98
N MET A 31 -18.70 -4.29 -22.26
CA MET A 31 -18.66 -5.35 -21.25
C MET A 31 -17.49 -5.17 -20.26
N PHE A 32 -16.35 -4.67 -20.74
CA PHE A 32 -15.12 -4.54 -19.96
C PHE A 32 -14.74 -3.10 -19.63
N ASP A 33 -15.50 -2.10 -20.09
CA ASP A 33 -15.28 -0.69 -19.79
C ASP A 33 -15.17 -0.41 -18.28
N SER A 34 -15.93 -1.15 -17.47
CA SER A 34 -15.89 -1.05 -15.99
C SER A 34 -14.55 -1.44 -15.35
N LEU A 35 -13.66 -2.10 -16.09
CA LEU A 35 -12.31 -2.47 -15.66
C LEU A 35 -11.27 -1.39 -15.96
N THR A 36 -11.61 -0.37 -16.76
CA THR A 36 -10.68 0.72 -17.07
C THR A 36 -10.43 1.60 -15.84
N SER A 37 -9.21 2.13 -15.71
CA SER A 37 -8.89 3.06 -14.62
C SER A 37 -9.83 4.28 -14.61
N GLU A 38 -10.23 4.77 -15.79
CA GLU A 38 -11.17 5.89 -15.93
C GLU A 38 -12.55 5.57 -15.36
N ALA A 39 -13.13 4.42 -15.71
CA ALA A 39 -14.43 4.00 -15.17
C ALA A 39 -14.36 3.73 -13.66
N ILE A 40 -13.28 3.09 -13.20
CA ILE A 40 -13.03 2.85 -11.77
C ILE A 40 -12.95 4.18 -11.02
N TYR A 41 -12.16 5.13 -11.51
CA TYR A 41 -11.97 6.42 -10.87
C TYR A 41 -13.24 7.28 -10.90
N THR A 42 -13.99 7.28 -12.00
CA THR A 42 -15.27 7.98 -12.11
C THR A 42 -16.26 7.48 -11.05
N ARG A 43 -16.25 6.18 -10.74
CA ARG A 43 -17.11 5.59 -9.71
C ARG A 43 -16.58 5.80 -8.28
N ILE A 44 -15.27 5.65 -8.07
CA ILE A 44 -14.65 5.58 -6.73
C ILE A 44 -14.29 6.96 -6.19
N LEU A 45 -13.62 7.81 -6.99
CA LEU A 45 -13.06 9.07 -6.49
C LEU A 45 -14.09 10.03 -5.87
N PRO A 46 -15.35 10.12 -6.36
CA PRO A 46 -16.36 10.97 -5.72
C PRO A 46 -16.68 10.57 -4.28
N LEU A 47 -16.49 9.30 -3.91
CA LEU A 47 -16.72 8.79 -2.55
C LEU A 47 -15.57 9.15 -1.60
N LEU A 48 -14.41 9.51 -2.15
CA LEU A 48 -13.20 9.70 -1.36
C LEU A 48 -13.04 11.15 -0.87
N PRO A 49 -12.63 11.35 0.40
CA PRO A 49 -12.39 12.67 0.95
C PRO A 49 -11.31 13.45 0.19
N LEU A 50 -11.51 14.77 0.11
CA LEU A 50 -10.49 15.71 -0.36
C LEU A 50 -9.53 16.14 0.75
N THR A 51 -9.80 15.75 2.00
CA THR A 51 -8.92 15.95 3.16
C THR A 51 -7.95 14.78 3.32
N THR A 52 -6.92 14.96 4.15
CA THR A 52 -5.95 13.90 4.46
C THR A 52 -6.55 12.87 5.42
N CYS A 53 -6.20 11.58 5.26
CA CYS A 53 -6.60 10.53 6.20
C CYS A 53 -5.54 10.28 7.29
N CYS A 54 -4.31 10.72 7.08
CA CYS A 54 -3.19 10.53 8.01
C CYS A 54 -2.82 11.85 8.71
N ASP A 55 -2.09 11.74 9.82
CA ASP A 55 -1.47 12.91 10.45
C ASP A 55 -0.22 13.36 9.67
N ALA A 56 0.08 14.65 9.69
CA ALA A 56 1.19 15.21 8.93
C ALA A 56 2.56 14.72 9.46
N GLU A 57 2.72 14.66 10.79
CA GLU A 57 3.96 14.22 11.42
C GLU A 57 4.25 12.75 11.08
N MET A 58 3.21 11.90 11.07
CA MET A 58 3.34 10.50 10.65
C MET A 58 3.83 10.36 9.21
N LEU A 59 3.33 11.20 8.30
CA LEU A 59 3.74 11.19 6.89
C LEU A 59 5.16 11.71 6.72
N ASP A 60 5.54 12.75 7.45
CA ASP A 60 6.88 13.33 7.42
C ASP A 60 7.92 12.32 7.96
N ILE A 61 7.63 11.63 9.07
CA ILE A 61 8.46 10.53 9.57
C ILE A 61 8.57 9.43 8.51
N SER A 62 7.45 9.03 7.89
CA SER A 62 7.45 7.98 6.88
C SER A 62 8.31 8.32 5.67
N ILE A 63 8.24 9.56 5.19
CA ILE A 63 9.09 10.04 4.09
C ILE A 63 10.55 10.04 4.51
N LEU A 64 10.87 10.55 5.71
CA LEU A 64 12.24 10.60 6.22
C LEU A 64 12.86 9.20 6.32
N THR A 65 12.15 8.24 6.91
CA THR A 65 12.61 6.85 7.02
C THR A 65 12.78 6.19 5.64
N LEU A 66 11.88 6.48 4.70
CA LEU A 66 11.97 5.97 3.33
C LEU A 66 13.21 6.55 2.62
N GLU A 67 13.45 7.86 2.74
CA GLU A 67 14.65 8.51 2.21
C GLU A 67 15.94 7.93 2.79
N GLY A 68 15.92 7.48 4.05
CA GLY A 68 17.00 6.71 4.67
C GLY A 68 17.34 5.39 3.95
N ILE A 69 16.37 4.77 3.28
CA ILE A 69 16.56 3.54 2.50
C ILE A 69 17.11 3.84 1.09
N GLN A 70 16.92 5.06 0.57
CA GLN A 70 17.29 5.44 -0.80
C GLN A 70 18.75 5.08 -1.20
N PRO A 71 19.77 5.26 -0.34
CA PRO A 71 21.14 4.88 -0.68
C PRO A 71 21.37 3.37 -0.85
N LEU A 72 20.46 2.53 -0.33
CA LEU A 72 20.56 1.08 -0.35
C LEU A 72 19.91 0.45 -1.58
N LEU A 73 19.21 1.24 -2.41
CA LEU A 73 18.50 0.74 -3.59
C LEU A 73 19.51 0.29 -4.66
N VAL A 74 19.48 -1.01 -4.99
CA VAL A 74 20.40 -1.61 -5.98
C VAL A 74 19.67 -1.85 -7.29
N THR A 75 18.52 -2.52 -7.23
CA THR A 75 17.84 -3.08 -8.41
C THR A 75 16.84 -2.11 -9.04
N GLY A 76 16.32 -2.46 -10.23
CA GLY A 76 15.25 -1.71 -10.88
C GLY A 76 13.95 -1.77 -10.09
N SER A 77 13.57 -2.96 -9.64
CA SER A 77 12.40 -3.21 -8.79
C SER A 77 12.42 -2.42 -7.47
N ASP A 78 13.58 -2.30 -6.82
CA ASP A 78 13.75 -1.46 -5.62
C ASP A 78 13.40 0.01 -5.92
N ARG A 79 13.95 0.56 -7.01
CA ARG A 79 13.75 1.96 -7.40
C ARG A 79 12.32 2.24 -7.83
N ILE A 80 11.72 1.32 -8.58
CA ILE A 80 10.31 1.41 -9.00
C ILE A 80 9.40 1.42 -7.77
N THR A 81 9.60 0.49 -6.85
CA THR A 81 8.77 0.37 -5.65
C THR A 81 8.99 1.54 -4.69
N TYR A 82 10.25 1.95 -4.46
CA TYR A 82 10.59 3.15 -3.69
C TYR A 82 9.86 4.39 -4.22
N GLN A 83 9.92 4.64 -5.53
CA GLN A 83 9.29 5.81 -6.12
C GLN A 83 7.77 5.76 -6.00
N ALA A 84 7.18 4.57 -6.15
CA ALA A 84 5.74 4.39 -5.96
C ALA A 84 5.32 4.67 -4.51
N ILE A 85 6.04 4.14 -3.51
CA ILE A 85 5.80 4.40 -2.09
C ILE A 85 5.92 5.90 -1.77
N LEU A 86 6.98 6.55 -2.26
CA LEU A 86 7.17 8.00 -2.07
C LEU A 86 6.02 8.82 -2.67
N ASN A 87 5.54 8.43 -3.86
CA ASN A 87 4.38 9.06 -4.49
C ASN A 87 3.10 8.89 -3.64
N ILE A 88 2.94 7.75 -2.97
CA ILE A 88 1.79 7.51 -2.08
C ILE A 88 1.85 8.43 -0.86
N TYR A 89 2.99 8.50 -0.16
CA TYR A 89 3.13 9.40 0.99
C TYR A 89 2.91 10.86 0.62
N ARG A 90 3.50 11.33 -0.49
CA ARG A 90 3.26 12.69 -1.00
C ARG A 90 1.82 12.92 -1.42
N GLY A 91 1.17 11.91 -2.00
CA GLY A 91 -0.25 11.94 -2.31
C GLY A 91 -1.11 12.11 -1.04
N LEU A 92 -0.78 11.34 0.00
CA LEU A 92 -1.45 11.39 1.30
C LEU A 92 -1.28 12.72 2.04
N GLN A 93 -0.15 13.40 1.88
CA GLN A 93 0.07 14.76 2.41
C GLN A 93 -0.93 15.76 1.80
N HIS A 94 -1.41 15.52 0.58
CA HIS A 94 -2.39 16.38 -0.08
C HIS A 94 -3.84 15.98 0.21
N SER A 95 -4.19 14.69 0.07
CA SER A 95 -5.54 14.19 0.32
C SER A 95 -5.60 12.66 0.31
N ALA A 96 -6.59 12.08 0.98
CA ALA A 96 -6.92 10.66 0.90
C ALA A 96 -7.14 10.21 -0.57
N ARG A 97 -7.80 11.04 -1.38
CA ARG A 97 -8.01 10.79 -2.82
C ARG A 97 -6.70 10.65 -3.59
N ARG A 98 -5.76 11.58 -3.42
CA ARG A 98 -4.46 11.52 -4.11
C ARG A 98 -3.61 10.34 -3.62
N GLY A 99 -3.64 10.05 -2.32
CA GLY A 99 -3.05 8.84 -1.76
C GLY A 99 -3.63 7.56 -2.38
N PHE A 100 -4.95 7.48 -2.54
CA PHE A 100 -5.62 6.35 -3.17
C PHE A 100 -5.24 6.15 -4.64
N ILE A 101 -5.21 7.23 -5.43
CA ILE A 101 -4.78 7.15 -6.84
C ILE A 101 -3.34 6.63 -6.92
N ALA A 102 -2.43 7.22 -6.15
CA ALA A 102 -1.04 6.78 -6.10
C ALA A 102 -0.90 5.31 -5.64
N LEU A 103 -1.71 4.88 -4.66
CA LEU A 103 -1.73 3.50 -4.21
C LEU A 103 -2.21 2.56 -5.32
N SER A 104 -3.26 2.91 -6.06
CA SER A 104 -3.74 2.08 -7.17
C SER A 104 -2.68 1.90 -8.27
N GLU A 105 -1.81 2.91 -8.47
CA GLU A 105 -0.73 2.86 -9.44
C GLU A 105 0.48 2.01 -9.00
N ILE A 106 0.64 1.68 -7.70
CA ILE A 106 1.73 0.79 -7.28
C ILE A 106 1.60 -0.59 -7.93
N TYR A 107 0.38 -1.08 -8.08
CA TYR A 107 0.12 -2.38 -8.70
C TYR A 107 0.48 -2.36 -10.19
N ASN A 108 0.20 -1.25 -10.89
CA ASN A 108 0.64 -1.05 -12.27
C ASN A 108 2.16 -0.98 -12.38
N SER A 109 2.85 -0.44 -11.36
CA SER A 109 4.32 -0.40 -11.32
C SER A 109 4.91 -1.82 -11.22
N TRP A 110 4.31 -2.70 -10.41
CA TRP A 110 4.75 -4.10 -10.29
C TRP A 110 4.46 -4.97 -11.51
N VAL A 111 3.42 -4.65 -12.29
CA VAL A 111 3.20 -5.30 -13.59
C VAL A 111 4.36 -5.04 -14.55
N ARG A 112 4.95 -3.84 -14.50
CA ARG A 112 6.07 -3.46 -15.37
C ARG A 112 7.39 -4.14 -15.00
N ILE A 113 7.50 -4.66 -13.78
CA ILE A 113 8.66 -5.44 -13.33
C ILE A 113 8.62 -6.82 -14.01
N GLY A 114 9.76 -7.26 -14.56
CA GLY A 114 9.88 -8.58 -15.17
C GLY A 114 9.61 -9.69 -14.16
N SER A 115 9.01 -10.82 -14.58
CA SER A 115 8.58 -11.85 -13.63
C SER A 115 9.70 -12.39 -12.74
N GLN A 116 10.91 -12.58 -13.29
CA GLN A 116 12.05 -13.02 -12.50
C GLN A 116 12.52 -11.94 -11.52
N GLU A 117 12.68 -10.70 -11.97
CA GLU A 117 13.04 -9.57 -11.11
C GLU A 117 12.00 -9.33 -10.00
N PHE A 118 10.72 -9.57 -10.29
CA PHE A 118 9.66 -9.49 -9.28
C PHE A 118 9.77 -10.59 -8.23
N MET A 119 10.12 -11.82 -8.62
CA MET A 119 10.36 -12.89 -7.63
C MET A 119 11.61 -12.63 -6.79
N GLU A 120 12.67 -12.09 -7.39
CA GLU A 120 13.88 -11.65 -6.68
C GLU A 120 13.61 -10.47 -5.73
N PHE A 121 12.69 -9.58 -6.10
CA PHE A 121 12.19 -8.52 -5.22
C PHE A 121 11.43 -9.10 -4.02
N LEU A 122 10.66 -10.17 -4.21
CA LEU A 122 9.91 -10.82 -3.14
C LEU A 122 10.74 -11.80 -2.29
N ASP A 123 12.02 -12.01 -2.62
CA ASP A 123 12.89 -12.92 -1.88
C ASP A 123 13.02 -12.50 -0.40
N PRO A 124 12.91 -13.43 0.58
CA PRO A 124 13.06 -13.11 2.00
C PRO A 124 14.46 -12.63 2.40
N GLY A 125 15.50 -13.03 1.66
CA GLY A 125 16.87 -12.55 1.84
C GLY A 125 17.12 -11.16 1.25
N ASN A 126 16.20 -10.63 0.43
CA ASN A 126 16.31 -9.27 -0.09
C ASN A 126 15.82 -8.24 0.94
N HIS A 127 16.67 -7.93 1.91
CA HIS A 127 16.30 -7.06 3.03
C HIS A 127 15.93 -5.63 2.63
N VAL A 128 16.46 -5.10 1.53
CA VAL A 128 16.08 -3.77 1.00
C VAL A 128 14.61 -3.81 0.54
N SER A 129 14.24 -4.81 -0.26
CA SER A 129 12.86 -5.02 -0.66
C SER A 129 11.95 -5.25 0.54
N ARG A 130 12.42 -5.97 1.56
CA ARG A 130 11.64 -6.19 2.80
C ARG A 130 11.35 -4.89 3.55
N MET A 131 12.31 -3.97 3.64
CA MET A 131 12.05 -2.63 4.20
C MET A 131 11.03 -1.85 3.36
N LEU A 132 11.12 -1.88 2.02
CA LEU A 132 10.13 -1.25 1.13
C LEU A 132 8.74 -1.88 1.29
N LEU A 133 8.66 -3.21 1.44
CA LEU A 133 7.40 -3.91 1.69
C LEU A 133 6.82 -3.57 3.06
N LEU A 134 7.65 -3.31 4.08
CA LEU A 134 7.18 -2.86 5.38
C LEU A 134 6.51 -1.47 5.28
N HIS A 135 7.08 -0.56 4.48
CA HIS A 135 6.43 0.71 4.15
C HIS A 135 5.10 0.51 3.43
N PHE A 136 5.02 -0.42 2.48
CA PHE A 136 3.77 -0.76 1.79
C PHE A 136 2.70 -1.28 2.76
N VAL A 137 3.07 -2.12 3.73
CA VAL A 137 2.15 -2.60 4.78
C VAL A 137 1.71 -1.43 5.66
N ALA A 138 2.62 -0.54 6.08
CA ALA A 138 2.28 0.64 6.86
C ALA A 138 1.29 1.56 6.11
N ILE A 139 1.48 1.77 4.80
CA ILE A 139 0.55 2.49 3.94
C ILE A 139 -0.82 1.80 3.91
N THR A 140 -0.86 0.47 3.83
CA THR A 140 -2.11 -0.29 3.83
C THR A 140 -2.89 -0.09 5.13
N VAL A 141 -2.20 -0.05 6.27
CA VAL A 141 -2.78 0.29 7.57
C VAL A 141 -3.25 1.75 7.62
N MET A 142 -2.45 2.70 7.13
CA MET A 142 -2.82 4.13 7.03
C MET A 142 -4.06 4.39 6.17
N MET A 143 -4.23 3.60 5.10
CA MET A 143 -5.33 3.72 4.14
C MET A 143 -6.60 3.00 4.56
N TRP A 144 -6.59 2.31 5.71
CA TRP A 144 -7.75 1.59 6.22
C TRP A 144 -9.07 2.42 6.24
N PRO A 145 -9.09 3.70 6.67
CA PRO A 145 -10.32 4.49 6.65
C PRO A 145 -10.89 4.66 5.24
N VAL A 146 -10.02 4.77 4.23
CA VAL A 146 -10.41 4.86 2.82
C VAL A 146 -11.03 3.53 2.37
N PHE A 147 -10.44 2.40 2.74
CA PHE A 147 -10.99 1.08 2.42
C PHE A 147 -12.34 0.83 3.08
N CYS A 148 -12.57 1.31 4.31
CA CYS A 148 -13.87 1.21 4.97
C CYS A 148 -14.96 2.03 4.27
N ILE A 149 -14.65 3.20 3.70
CA ILE A 149 -15.60 3.97 2.88
C ILE A 149 -16.02 3.16 1.65
N LEU A 150 -15.07 2.50 1.00
CA LEU A 150 -15.31 1.72 -0.21
C LEU A 150 -15.94 0.35 0.06
N ARG A 151 -15.69 -0.22 1.24
CA ARG A 151 -16.19 -1.51 1.68
C ARG A 151 -16.52 -1.49 3.17
N PRO A 152 -17.71 -1.01 3.56
CA PRO A 152 -18.11 -0.87 4.96
C PRO A 152 -18.03 -2.17 5.77
N SER A 153 -18.22 -3.34 5.15
CA SER A 153 -18.11 -4.65 5.80
C SER A 153 -16.72 -4.93 6.40
N MET A 154 -15.68 -4.17 6.01
CA MET A 154 -14.35 -4.26 6.61
C MET A 154 -14.31 -3.77 8.05
N LEU A 155 -15.28 -2.94 8.48
CA LEU A 155 -15.43 -2.53 9.88
C LEU A 155 -15.81 -3.69 10.81
N GLU A 156 -16.53 -4.69 10.27
CA GLU A 156 -17.01 -5.85 11.02
C GLU A 156 -16.01 -7.01 11.01
N THR A 157 -15.03 -6.99 10.08
CA THR A 157 -14.08 -8.08 9.88
C THR A 157 -12.63 -7.56 9.97
N PRO A 158 -11.98 -7.62 11.13
CA PRO A 158 -10.61 -7.14 11.30
C PRO A 158 -9.53 -8.03 10.64
N MET A 159 -9.91 -8.99 9.78
CA MET A 159 -8.97 -9.98 9.25
C MET A 159 -7.84 -9.36 8.43
N ALA A 160 -8.10 -8.26 7.72
CA ALA A 160 -7.04 -7.57 6.98
C ALA A 160 -6.12 -6.73 7.89
N ASP A 161 -6.59 -6.29 9.06
CA ASP A 161 -5.74 -5.69 10.10
C ASP A 161 -4.81 -6.75 10.71
N LEU A 162 -5.35 -7.93 11.05
CA LEU A 162 -4.57 -9.06 11.54
C LEU A 162 -3.49 -9.51 10.54
N ALA A 163 -3.83 -9.58 9.24
CA ALA A 163 -2.88 -9.92 8.19
C ALA A 163 -1.72 -8.90 8.09
N CYS A 164 -2.04 -7.60 8.08
CA CYS A 164 -1.02 -6.54 8.01
C CYS A 164 -0.10 -6.57 9.23
N ARG A 165 -0.66 -6.78 10.44
CA ARG A 165 0.13 -6.93 11.67
C ARG A 165 1.11 -8.08 11.57
N GLN A 166 0.62 -9.25 11.15
CA GLN A 166 1.45 -10.44 11.00
C GLN A 166 2.59 -10.18 10.01
N TRP A 167 2.26 -9.65 8.82
CA TRP A 167 3.27 -9.31 7.81
C TRP A 167 4.32 -8.33 8.32
N GLY A 168 3.90 -7.28 9.05
CA GLY A 168 4.83 -6.29 9.60
C GLY A 168 5.78 -6.88 10.64
N VAL A 169 5.26 -7.72 11.54
CA VAL A 169 6.05 -8.43 12.56
C VAL A 169 7.05 -9.36 11.89
N ASP A 170 6.60 -10.18 10.92
CA ASP A 170 7.46 -11.15 10.26
C ASP A 170 8.58 -10.47 9.47
N ILE A 171 8.27 -9.42 8.73
CA ILE A 171 9.30 -8.64 8.03
C ILE A 171 10.32 -8.09 9.03
N TYR A 172 9.86 -7.37 10.07
CA TYR A 172 10.74 -6.67 10.99
C TYR A 172 11.67 -7.62 11.75
N GLN A 173 11.14 -8.76 12.21
CA GLN A 173 11.92 -9.76 12.96
C GLN A 173 12.99 -10.44 12.10
N ASN A 174 12.80 -10.53 10.78
CA ASN A 174 13.75 -11.15 9.86
C ASN A 174 14.77 -10.17 9.25
N LEU A 175 14.68 -8.87 9.54
CA LEU A 175 15.68 -7.89 9.13
C LEU A 175 16.96 -7.96 9.99
N PRO A 176 18.15 -7.66 9.43
CA PRO A 176 19.37 -7.39 10.20
C PRO A 176 19.19 -6.21 11.16
N SER A 177 19.93 -6.20 12.27
CA SER A 177 19.83 -5.16 13.32
C SER A 177 19.96 -3.74 12.77
N GLU A 178 20.92 -3.50 11.89
CA GLU A 178 21.24 -2.18 11.35
C GLU A 178 20.12 -1.67 10.43
N MET A 179 19.40 -2.58 9.78
CA MET A 179 18.29 -2.25 8.89
C MET A 179 16.98 -2.04 9.65
N ARG A 180 16.81 -2.65 10.82
CA ARG A 180 15.61 -2.45 11.66
C ARG A 180 15.47 -1.01 12.10
N GLU A 181 16.57 -0.35 12.46
CA GLU A 181 16.57 1.06 12.88
C GLU A 181 15.96 2.00 11.83
N LEU A 182 16.10 1.66 10.54
CA LEU A 182 15.56 2.46 9.43
C LEU A 182 14.04 2.38 9.32
N VAL A 183 13.42 1.34 9.89
CA VAL A 183 11.99 1.04 9.72
C VAL A 183 11.26 0.72 11.03
N GLU A 184 11.89 1.02 12.17
CA GLU A 184 11.35 0.75 13.51
C GLU A 184 10.00 1.45 13.70
N TRP A 185 9.87 2.68 13.21
CA TRP A 185 8.63 3.43 13.27
C TRP A 185 7.48 2.72 12.53
N GLN A 186 7.73 2.21 11.32
CA GLN A 186 6.74 1.48 10.53
C GLN A 186 6.32 0.20 11.25
N ALA A 187 7.29 -0.54 11.81
CA ALA A 187 7.01 -1.75 12.57
C ALA A 187 6.13 -1.46 13.81
N GLY A 188 6.46 -0.40 14.57
CA GLY A 188 5.67 0.03 15.72
C GLY A 188 4.26 0.49 15.33
N TYR A 189 4.14 1.27 14.24
CA TYR A 189 2.85 1.71 13.71
C TYR A 189 1.99 0.51 13.26
N ILE A 190 2.57 -0.47 12.57
CA ILE A 190 1.84 -1.67 12.15
C ILE A 190 1.44 -2.53 13.36
N ALA A 191 2.34 -2.74 14.33
CA ALA A 191 2.08 -3.60 15.49
C ALA A 191 0.93 -3.09 16.37
N SER A 192 0.81 -1.76 16.51
CA SER A 192 -0.34 -1.13 17.17
C SER A 192 -1.65 -1.24 16.36
N GLY A 193 -1.60 -1.71 15.11
CA GLY A 193 -2.68 -1.57 14.13
C GLY A 193 -2.92 -0.12 13.71
N GLY A 194 -1.92 0.74 13.97
CA GLY A 194 -2.03 2.19 14.08
C GLY A 194 -3.23 2.59 14.91
N ASP A 195 -3.35 2.19 16.19
CA ASP A 195 -4.52 2.33 17.09
C ASP A 195 -5.92 2.31 16.41
N ILE A 196 -6.14 1.31 15.54
CA ILE A 196 -7.29 1.08 14.60
C ILE A 196 -7.41 2.19 13.54
N ALA A 197 -6.36 2.42 12.77
CA ALA A 197 -6.15 3.64 11.95
C ALA A 197 -6.53 4.94 12.70
N ASN A 198 -5.98 5.07 13.90
CA ASN A 198 -6.21 6.08 14.94
C ASN A 198 -7.71 6.39 15.09
N ALA A 199 -8.43 5.27 15.24
CA ALA A 199 -9.84 5.01 15.51
C ALA A 199 -10.88 5.46 14.46
N ILE A 200 -10.82 5.06 13.17
CA ILE A 200 -11.73 5.61 12.12
C ILE A 200 -11.73 7.15 12.26
N LYS A 201 -10.56 7.71 12.62
CA LYS A 201 -10.32 9.10 13.08
C LYS A 201 -11.47 9.74 13.88
N THR A 202 -11.79 9.16 15.04
CA THR A 202 -12.91 9.47 15.96
C THR A 202 -14.28 9.34 15.28
N SER A 203 -14.89 8.15 15.17
CA SER A 203 -16.30 7.87 14.76
C SER A 203 -17.15 9.03 14.17
N ASN A 204 -16.98 9.51 12.93
CA ASN A 204 -17.72 10.70 12.40
C ASN A 204 -17.63 12.00 13.26
N SER A 205 -16.74 12.08 14.25
CA SER A 205 -16.84 13.00 15.38
C SER A 205 -16.56 14.44 14.96
N VAL A 206 -17.40 15.38 15.33
CA VAL A 206 -18.73 15.30 15.93
C VAL A 206 -19.65 15.83 14.79
N LEU A 207 -20.98 15.96 14.91
CA LEU A 207 -21.67 17.07 14.21
C LEU A 207 -22.16 16.83 12.75
N GLU A 208 -23.45 17.00 12.43
CA GLU A 208 -24.54 17.52 13.29
C GLU A 208 -24.18 18.81 14.08
N MET A 209 -23.47 19.76 13.45
CA MET A 209 -23.35 21.21 13.77
C MET A 209 -22.87 21.92 12.50
#